data_AF-A0AAW5LFX1-F1
#
_entry.id   AF-A0AAW5LFX1-F1
#
_cell.length_a   1.000
_cell.length_b   1.000
_cell.length_c   1.000
_cell.angle_alpha   90.00
_cell.angle_beta   90.00
_cell.angle_gamma   90.00
#
_symmetry.space_group_name_H-M   'P 1'
#
loop_
_entity.id
_entity.type
_entity.pdbx_description
1 polymer ?
#
loop_
_entity_poly.entity_id
_entity_poly.type
_entity_poly.pdbx_seq_one_letter_code
_entity_poly.pdbx_strand_id
1 'polypeptide(L)'
;MKTQFDEIIKSPRFNMNDALVALDNLPEKIRSDINEVKIRLGTKLYNYVIKGVVRHVFFIELVKDDVSSTKYEVRWSQRLENDPRYSTYDNCVKIFEKLITDIQSMGKEEIEVLELFHQHNIISYELPLDYNVRFPEEDKIHTIDNLKWKFDESIKKSILFRKTILDESFNLDYKLFKTILNNKIKTKSYLTDRALTGEFKTNREKRWESHPDSVQFALRTDCLEIENVLLEQIARFEETPDYLVESLIDEGILDNEFETFTCPITGDPINFYNFKDSILNKNHGTSAFQVGHMNPLKSVQQEVYGHTPKNISWISDNGNRIQGSMSLEETEILLKRISKNKGWI
;
A
#
# COMPACT_ATOMS: atom_id res chain seq x y z
N MET A 1 22.43 -8.70 21.49
CA MET A 1 21.90 -8.42 20.13
C MET A 1 20.37 -8.42 20.13
N LYS A 2 19.72 -9.58 20.30
CA LYS A 2 18.26 -9.71 20.52
C LYS A 2 17.71 -8.73 21.58
N THR A 3 18.41 -8.64 22.72
CA THR A 3 18.04 -7.80 23.86
C THR A 3 17.95 -6.31 23.55
N GLN A 4 18.74 -5.76 22.61
CA GLN A 4 18.68 -4.32 22.32
C GLN A 4 17.42 -3.95 21.52
N PHE A 5 17.07 -4.77 20.52
CA PHE A 5 15.81 -4.62 19.79
C PHE A 5 14.60 -4.76 20.73
N ASP A 6 14.67 -5.70 21.69
CA ASP A 6 13.64 -5.88 22.71
C ASP A 6 13.51 -4.64 23.63
N GLU A 7 14.61 -3.98 24.01
CA GLU A 7 14.55 -2.76 24.83
C GLU A 7 13.98 -1.55 24.06
N ILE A 8 14.27 -1.43 22.76
CA ILE A 8 13.78 -0.31 21.94
C ILE A 8 12.25 -0.25 21.89
N ILE A 9 11.57 -1.40 21.81
CA ILE A 9 10.10 -1.45 21.77
C ILE A 9 9.44 -1.22 23.14
N LYS A 10 10.22 -1.24 24.23
CA LYS A 10 9.75 -0.89 25.58
C LYS A 10 9.76 0.62 25.83
N SER A 11 10.51 1.38 25.02
CA SER A 11 10.51 2.84 25.10
C SER A 11 9.09 3.40 24.93
N PRO A 12 8.69 4.43 25.70
CA PRO A 12 7.42 5.12 25.50
C PRO A 12 7.24 5.68 24.08
N ARG A 13 8.34 6.01 23.41
CA ARG A 13 8.36 6.44 22.01
C ARG A 13 9.41 5.65 21.25
N PHE A 14 8.95 4.87 20.28
CA PHE A 14 9.83 4.14 19.38
C PHE A 14 10.69 5.11 18.55
N ASN A 15 11.99 4.84 18.47
CA ASN A 15 12.94 5.64 17.71
C ASN A 15 13.80 4.74 16.83
N MET A 16 13.67 4.90 15.52
CA MET A 16 14.40 4.09 14.55
C MET A 16 15.93 4.29 14.61
N ASN A 17 16.42 5.46 15.04
CA ASN A 17 17.86 5.68 15.15
C ASN A 17 18.50 4.77 16.20
N ASP A 18 17.78 4.49 17.30
CA ASP A 18 18.28 3.59 18.35
C ASP A 18 18.39 2.14 17.82
N ALA A 19 17.49 1.76 16.91
CA ALA A 19 17.56 0.47 16.22
C ALA A 19 18.75 0.36 15.26
N LEU A 20 19.24 1.47 14.70
CA LEU A 20 20.45 1.44 13.88
C LEU A 20 21.69 1.19 14.72
N VAL A 21 21.75 1.68 15.96
CA VAL A 21 22.86 1.40 16.89
C VAL A 21 22.93 -0.09 17.23
N ALA A 22 21.79 -0.79 17.25
CA ALA A 22 21.77 -2.23 17.49
C ALA A 22 22.49 -3.03 16.38
N LEU A 23 22.65 -2.45 15.17
CA LEU A 23 23.39 -3.07 14.06
C LEU A 23 24.90 -3.17 14.33
N ASP A 24 25.44 -2.32 15.21
CA ASP A 24 26.87 -2.36 15.58
C ASP A 24 27.25 -3.67 16.27
N ASN A 25 26.27 -4.42 16.79
CA ASN A 25 26.49 -5.71 17.42
C ASN A 25 26.36 -6.89 16.46
N LEU A 26 26.02 -6.68 15.18
CA LEU A 26 25.95 -7.76 14.18
C LEU A 26 27.34 -8.35 13.88
N PRO A 27 27.40 -9.59 13.35
CA PRO A 27 28.65 -10.20 12.88
C PRO A 27 29.47 -9.26 11.98
N GLU A 28 30.80 -9.35 12.11
CA GLU A 28 31.74 -8.45 11.42
C GLU A 28 31.53 -8.42 9.90
N LYS A 29 31.26 -9.57 9.28
CA LYS A 29 30.93 -9.69 7.87
C LYS A 29 29.74 -8.78 7.48
N ILE A 30 28.62 -8.88 8.21
CA ILE A 30 27.42 -8.08 7.94
C ILE A 30 27.71 -6.59 8.12
N ARG A 31 28.51 -6.20 9.13
CA ARG A 31 28.91 -4.80 9.32
C ARG A 31 29.79 -4.29 8.18
N SER A 32 30.65 -5.14 7.62
CA SER A 32 31.41 -4.82 6.41
C SER A 32 30.48 -4.58 5.22
N ASP A 33 29.54 -5.48 4.99
CA ASP A 33 28.57 -5.37 3.89
C ASP A 33 27.71 -4.09 4.02
N ILE A 34 27.28 -3.74 5.23
CA ILE A 34 26.57 -2.47 5.51
C ILE A 34 27.42 -1.26 5.10
N ASN A 35 28.73 -1.26 5.38
CA ASN A 35 29.62 -0.16 5.03
C ASN A 35 29.80 -0.03 3.51
N GLU A 36 29.90 -1.15 2.80
CA GLU A 36 29.95 -1.16 1.33
C GLU A 36 28.66 -0.60 0.73
N VAL A 37 27.50 -1.02 1.25
CA VAL A 37 26.20 -0.48 0.84
C VAL A 37 26.11 1.02 1.10
N LYS A 38 26.64 1.50 2.23
CA LYS A 38 26.70 2.94 2.54
C LYS A 38 27.52 3.73 1.53
N ILE A 39 28.66 3.19 1.11
CA ILE A 39 29.51 3.81 0.08
C ILE A 39 28.77 3.84 -1.26
N ARG A 40 28.14 2.71 -1.64
CA ARG A 40 27.43 2.56 -2.92
C ARG A 40 26.25 3.52 -3.06
N LEU A 41 25.39 3.60 -2.04
CA LEU A 41 24.17 4.42 -2.09
C LEU A 41 24.42 5.90 -1.74
N GLY A 42 25.54 6.20 -1.11
CA GLY A 42 25.78 7.50 -0.49
C GLY A 42 24.93 7.73 0.76
N THR A 43 25.36 8.65 1.63
CA THR A 43 24.85 8.80 2.99
C THR A 43 23.33 9.02 3.07
N LYS A 44 22.76 9.84 2.19
CA LYS A 44 21.34 10.22 2.25
C LYS A 44 20.43 9.04 1.92
N LEU A 45 20.65 8.40 0.78
CA LEU A 45 19.87 7.25 0.34
C LEU A 45 20.12 6.03 1.25
N TYR A 46 21.37 5.79 1.64
CA TYR A 46 21.72 4.76 2.63
C TYR A 46 20.88 4.89 3.91
N ASN A 47 20.83 6.07 4.52
CA ASN A 47 20.09 6.29 5.76
C ASN A 47 18.60 6.01 5.61
N TYR A 48 18.01 6.29 4.45
CA TYR A 48 16.63 5.96 4.16
C TYR A 48 16.44 4.44 4.01
N VAL A 49 17.25 3.81 3.16
CA VAL A 49 17.17 2.38 2.85
C VAL A 49 17.42 1.54 4.09
N ILE A 50 18.48 1.80 4.86
CA ILE A 50 18.81 0.98 6.04
C ILE A 50 17.73 1.04 7.12
N LYS A 51 17.12 2.23 7.34
CA LYS A 51 15.97 2.37 8.25
C LYS A 51 14.76 1.60 7.77
N GLY A 52 14.51 1.62 6.46
CA GLY A 52 13.49 0.80 5.83
C GLY A 52 13.77 -0.68 6.02
N VAL A 53 14.94 -1.20 5.65
CA VAL A 53 15.28 -2.62 5.79
C VAL A 53 15.14 -3.07 7.26
N VAL A 54 15.72 -2.32 8.22
CA VAL A 54 15.57 -2.62 9.65
C VAL A 54 14.10 -2.66 10.08
N ARG A 55 13.29 -1.70 9.61
CA ARG A 55 11.84 -1.66 9.89
C ARG A 55 11.12 -2.93 9.43
N HIS A 56 11.45 -3.42 8.24
CA HIS A 56 10.73 -4.53 7.62
C HIS A 56 11.12 -5.86 8.26
N VAL A 57 12.42 -6.01 8.53
CA VAL A 57 13.03 -7.26 8.95
C VAL A 57 12.87 -7.51 10.44
N PHE A 58 13.16 -6.53 11.30
CA PHE A 58 13.18 -6.78 12.75
C PHE A 58 11.87 -6.42 13.45
N PHE A 59 11.09 -5.51 12.85
CA PHE A 59 9.90 -4.96 13.47
C PHE A 59 8.62 -5.25 12.70
N ILE A 60 7.52 -5.21 13.44
CA ILE A 60 6.15 -5.21 12.94
C ILE A 60 5.39 -4.10 13.68
N GLU A 61 4.38 -3.53 13.05
CA GLU A 61 3.48 -2.59 13.70
C GLU A 61 2.07 -3.19 13.75
N LEU A 62 1.66 -3.56 14.97
CA LEU A 62 0.41 -4.28 15.22
C LEU A 62 -0.60 -3.35 15.87
N VAL A 63 -1.88 -3.51 15.53
CA VAL A 63 -2.97 -2.89 16.32
C VAL A 63 -2.93 -3.43 17.75
N LYS A 64 -3.13 -2.56 18.73
CA LYS A 64 -3.24 -2.91 20.15
C LYS A 64 -4.50 -3.75 20.42
N ASP A 65 -4.51 -4.51 21.50
CA ASP A 65 -5.64 -5.40 21.84
C ASP A 65 -6.94 -4.64 22.12
N ASP A 66 -6.85 -3.38 22.57
CA ASP A 66 -7.97 -2.46 22.73
C ASP A 66 -8.45 -1.83 21.41
N VAL A 67 -7.79 -2.15 20.30
CA VAL A 67 -8.08 -1.69 18.94
C VAL A 67 -8.05 -0.15 18.83
N SER A 68 -7.21 0.53 19.65
CA SER A 68 -7.14 2.01 19.68
C SER A 68 -6.13 2.61 18.69
N SER A 69 -4.94 2.02 18.61
CA SER A 69 -3.82 2.48 17.78
C SER A 69 -2.90 1.31 17.43
N THR A 70 -1.86 1.56 16.63
CA THR A 70 -0.77 0.61 16.42
C THR A 70 0.35 0.77 17.46
N LYS A 71 1.19 -0.27 17.59
CA LYS A 71 2.43 -0.27 18.37
C LYS A 71 3.48 -1.10 17.63
N TYR A 72 4.73 -0.64 17.72
CA TYR A 72 5.90 -1.38 17.28
C TYR A 72 6.20 -2.57 18.21
N GLU A 73 6.40 -3.72 17.60
CA GLU A 73 6.90 -4.93 18.25
C GLU A 73 8.01 -5.55 17.39
N VAL A 74 8.79 -6.45 17.98
CA VAL A 74 9.78 -7.26 17.26
C VAL A 74 9.11 -8.50 16.67
N ARG A 75 9.66 -9.05 15.57
CA ARG A 75 9.11 -10.23 14.89
C ARG A 75 9.06 -11.51 15.74
N TRP A 76 9.87 -11.57 16.80
CA TRP A 76 9.91 -12.68 17.75
C TRP A 76 9.15 -12.37 19.06
N SER A 77 8.23 -11.41 19.05
CA SER A 77 7.46 -11.09 20.26
C SER A 77 6.54 -12.26 20.65
N GLN A 78 6.26 -12.39 21.95
CA GLN A 78 5.36 -13.43 22.47
C GLN A 78 3.96 -13.36 21.86
N ARG A 79 3.51 -12.15 21.49
CA ARG A 79 2.20 -11.92 20.87
C ARG A 79 2.08 -12.58 19.49
N LEU A 80 3.19 -12.79 18.82
CA LEU A 80 3.25 -13.49 17.54
C LEU A 80 3.48 -15.00 17.71
N GLU A 81 3.54 -15.55 18.92
CA GLU A 81 3.64 -17.01 19.06
C GLU A 81 2.47 -17.71 18.36
N ASN A 82 2.76 -18.66 17.47
CA ASN A 82 1.82 -19.33 16.57
C ASN A 82 1.20 -18.46 15.46
N ASP A 83 1.65 -17.21 15.30
CA ASP A 83 1.23 -16.34 14.20
C ASP A 83 2.10 -16.58 12.94
N PRO A 84 1.53 -16.58 11.71
CA PRO A 84 2.31 -16.70 10.48
C PRO A 84 3.37 -15.60 10.29
N ARG A 85 3.20 -14.44 10.94
CA ARG A 85 4.11 -13.29 10.87
C ARG A 85 5.28 -13.38 11.84
N TYR A 86 5.30 -14.38 12.72
CA TYR A 86 6.42 -14.67 13.61
C TYR A 86 7.68 -15.01 12.85
N SER A 87 8.81 -14.51 13.34
CA SER A 87 10.13 -14.96 12.91
C SER A 87 11.11 -14.89 14.06
N THR A 88 11.99 -15.88 14.17
CA THR A 88 13.06 -15.85 15.17
C THR A 88 14.06 -14.74 14.87
N TYR A 89 14.78 -14.30 15.91
CA TYR A 89 15.84 -13.32 15.76
C TYR A 89 16.89 -13.74 14.72
N ASP A 90 17.34 -15.00 14.78
CA ASP A 90 18.37 -15.50 13.86
C ASP A 90 17.87 -15.55 12.42
N ASN A 91 16.60 -15.89 12.20
CA ASN A 91 15.99 -15.83 10.87
C ASN A 91 15.88 -14.38 10.37
N CYS A 92 15.50 -13.43 11.22
CA CYS A 92 15.52 -12.00 10.86
C CYS A 92 16.94 -11.52 10.51
N VAL A 93 17.99 -11.95 11.23
CA VAL A 93 19.38 -11.61 10.87
C VAL A 93 19.76 -12.17 9.50
N LYS A 94 19.35 -13.40 9.16
CA LYS A 94 19.59 -13.99 7.84
C LYS A 94 18.84 -13.26 6.72
N ILE A 95 17.58 -12.89 6.96
CA ILE A 95 16.80 -12.04 6.03
C ILE A 95 17.53 -10.71 5.82
N PHE A 96 17.97 -10.07 6.91
CA PHE A 96 18.69 -8.80 6.84
C PHE A 96 19.98 -8.93 6.03
N GLU A 97 20.82 -9.92 6.33
CA GLU A 97 22.06 -10.20 5.58
C GLU A 97 21.78 -10.37 4.09
N LYS A 98 20.79 -11.19 3.74
CA LYS A 98 20.37 -11.40 2.35
C LYS A 98 20.00 -10.08 1.67
N LEU A 99 19.15 -9.26 2.29
CA LEU A 99 18.69 -8.00 1.70
C LEU A 99 19.82 -6.97 1.55
N ILE A 100 20.80 -6.96 2.47
CA ILE A 100 22.01 -6.12 2.35
C ILE A 100 22.89 -6.60 1.19
N THR A 101 23.10 -7.91 1.06
CA THR A 101 23.84 -8.49 -0.07
C THR A 101 23.15 -8.21 -1.41
N ASP A 102 21.81 -8.31 -1.47
CA ASP A 102 21.06 -7.99 -2.68
C ASP A 102 21.34 -6.54 -3.14
N ILE A 103 21.44 -5.57 -2.22
CA ILE A 103 21.76 -4.16 -2.57
C ILE A 103 23.13 -4.02 -3.24
N GLN A 104 24.13 -4.80 -2.83
CA GLN A 104 25.46 -4.78 -3.45
C GLN A 104 25.38 -5.18 -4.94
N SER A 105 24.42 -6.05 -5.29
CA SER A 105 24.20 -6.53 -6.66
C SER A 105 23.27 -5.67 -7.51
N MET A 106 22.55 -4.71 -6.92
CA MET A 106 21.61 -3.85 -7.65
C MET A 106 22.31 -3.00 -8.72
N GLY A 107 21.81 -3.04 -9.94
CA GLY A 107 22.14 -2.15 -11.04
C GLY A 107 21.62 -0.73 -10.84
N LYS A 108 21.86 0.10 -11.86
CA LYS A 108 21.54 1.53 -11.83
C LYS A 108 20.02 1.78 -11.71
N GLU A 109 19.22 1.04 -12.46
CA GLU A 109 17.76 1.21 -12.50
C GLU A 109 17.11 0.93 -11.15
N GLU A 110 17.56 -0.10 -10.43
CA GLU A 110 17.04 -0.46 -9.11
C GLU A 110 17.40 0.62 -8.06
N ILE A 111 18.61 1.19 -8.16
CA ILE A 111 19.03 2.32 -7.32
C ILE A 111 18.19 3.57 -7.64
N GLU A 112 17.93 3.86 -8.92
CA GLU A 112 17.05 4.97 -9.33
C GLU A 112 15.64 4.79 -8.75
N VAL A 113 15.10 3.57 -8.72
CA VAL A 113 13.82 3.29 -8.04
C VAL A 113 13.91 3.57 -6.53
N LEU A 114 14.98 3.17 -5.85
CA LEU A 114 15.17 3.50 -4.43
C LEU A 114 15.23 5.01 -4.16
N GLU A 115 15.85 5.77 -5.06
CA GLU A 115 15.88 7.23 -5.00
C GLU A 115 14.48 7.84 -5.17
N LEU A 116 13.70 7.33 -6.13
CA LEU A 116 12.32 7.75 -6.33
C LEU A 116 11.47 7.48 -5.09
N PHE A 117 11.61 6.29 -4.47
CA PHE A 117 10.95 5.98 -3.20
C PHE A 117 11.37 6.96 -2.10
N HIS A 118 12.66 7.28 -2.00
CA HIS A 118 13.15 8.25 -1.01
C HIS A 118 12.53 9.64 -1.17
N GLN A 119 12.26 10.06 -2.41
CA GLN A 119 11.75 11.40 -2.73
C GLN A 119 10.21 11.48 -2.68
N HIS A 120 9.52 10.39 -3.02
CA HIS A 120 8.07 10.37 -3.25
C HIS A 120 7.33 9.34 -2.40
N ASN A 121 7.89 8.92 -1.25
CA ASN A 121 7.17 8.05 -0.33
C ASN A 121 5.97 8.76 0.32
N ILE A 122 4.87 8.04 0.47
CA ILE A 122 3.67 8.52 1.19
C ILE A 122 3.46 7.77 2.51
N ILE A 123 4.25 6.72 2.74
CA ILE A 123 4.23 5.90 3.96
C ILE A 123 5.58 5.96 4.66
N SER A 124 5.57 5.90 5.99
CA SER A 124 6.79 5.86 6.78
C SER A 124 7.56 4.57 6.51
N TYR A 125 8.85 4.74 6.22
CA TYR A 125 9.80 3.67 5.90
C TYR A 125 9.43 2.88 4.64
N GLU A 126 8.67 3.46 3.71
CA GLU A 126 8.29 2.80 2.47
C GLU A 126 9.54 2.33 1.71
N LEU A 127 9.48 1.12 1.14
CA LEU A 127 10.52 0.56 0.29
C LEU A 127 9.85 -0.41 -0.69
N PRO A 128 10.51 -0.68 -1.84
CA PRO A 128 10.16 -1.78 -2.75
C PRO A 128 10.51 -3.15 -2.13
N LEU A 129 10.04 -3.41 -0.92
CA LEU A 129 10.19 -4.65 -0.17
C LEU A 129 8.81 -5.22 0.12
N ASP A 130 8.61 -6.47 -0.25
CA ASP A 130 7.34 -7.16 -0.05
C ASP A 130 7.51 -8.67 0.08
N TYR A 131 6.44 -9.33 0.51
CA TYR A 131 6.35 -10.78 0.48
C TYR A 131 6.02 -11.26 -0.95
N ASN A 132 6.58 -12.40 -1.37
CA ASN A 132 6.25 -13.00 -2.66
C ASN A 132 4.86 -13.60 -2.67
N VAL A 133 4.51 -14.29 -1.58
CA VAL A 133 3.23 -14.96 -1.43
C VAL A 133 2.65 -14.71 -0.04
N ARG A 134 1.33 -14.63 0.01
CA ARG A 134 0.55 -14.50 1.24
C ARG A 134 0.59 -15.77 2.11
N PHE A 135 0.50 -16.93 1.46
CA PHE A 135 0.44 -18.25 2.11
C PHE A 135 1.58 -19.14 1.60
N PRO A 136 2.79 -19.05 2.18
CA PRO A 136 3.88 -19.95 1.84
C PRO A 136 3.68 -21.35 2.45
N GLU A 137 4.37 -22.35 1.90
CA GLU A 137 4.23 -23.77 2.30
C GLU A 137 4.53 -24.02 3.79
N GLU A 138 5.46 -23.26 4.38
CA GLU A 138 5.85 -23.39 5.79
C GLU A 138 4.91 -22.66 6.77
N ASP A 139 3.81 -22.08 6.28
CA ASP A 139 2.85 -21.28 7.08
C ASP A 139 3.50 -20.12 7.87
N LYS A 140 4.64 -19.65 7.38
CA LYS A 140 5.37 -18.48 7.90
C LYS A 140 5.64 -17.51 6.78
N ILE A 141 5.00 -16.34 6.83
CA ILE A 141 5.12 -15.31 5.80
C ILE A 141 6.46 -14.56 5.90
N HIS A 142 7.03 -14.41 7.09
CA HIS A 142 8.25 -13.64 7.32
C HIS A 142 9.51 -14.51 7.29
N THR A 143 9.91 -14.94 6.09
CA THR A 143 11.05 -15.83 5.86
C THR A 143 12.03 -15.25 4.84
N ILE A 144 13.24 -15.82 4.80
CA ILE A 144 14.31 -15.46 3.85
C ILE A 144 13.89 -15.61 2.39
N ASP A 145 13.07 -16.61 2.09
CA ASP A 145 12.63 -16.90 0.72
C ASP A 145 11.40 -16.10 0.31
N ASN A 146 10.67 -15.52 1.29
CA ASN A 146 9.44 -14.82 1.01
C ASN A 146 9.60 -13.29 1.00
N LEU A 147 10.40 -12.68 1.88
CA LEU A 147 10.62 -11.23 1.88
C LEU A 147 11.74 -10.85 0.88
N LYS A 148 11.39 -10.10 -0.18
CA LYS A 148 12.33 -9.74 -1.26
C LYS A 148 12.17 -8.30 -1.73
N TRP A 149 13.23 -7.80 -2.37
CA TRP A 149 13.15 -6.61 -3.20
C TRP A 149 12.26 -6.84 -4.42
N LYS A 150 11.48 -5.82 -4.80
CA LYS A 150 10.54 -5.86 -5.92
C LYS A 150 10.74 -4.61 -6.77
N PHE A 151 11.23 -4.79 -7.99
CA PHE A 151 11.51 -3.70 -8.92
C PHE A 151 10.77 -3.86 -10.24
N ASP A 152 9.59 -4.49 -10.20
CA ASP A 152 8.76 -4.63 -11.39
C ASP A 152 8.26 -3.27 -11.91
N GLU A 153 7.82 -3.27 -13.16
CA GLU A 153 7.32 -2.08 -13.83
C GLU A 153 6.11 -1.46 -13.11
N SER A 154 5.31 -2.25 -12.40
CA SER A 154 4.14 -1.75 -11.67
C SER A 154 4.55 -0.85 -10.49
N ILE A 155 5.58 -1.27 -9.75
CA ILE A 155 6.17 -0.49 -8.66
C ILE A 155 6.79 0.80 -9.19
N LYS A 156 7.58 0.71 -10.28
CA LYS A 156 8.20 1.87 -10.91
C LYS A 156 7.14 2.84 -11.42
N LYS A 157 6.10 2.33 -12.08
CA LYS A 157 4.94 3.10 -12.52
C LYS A 157 4.30 3.86 -11.36
N SER A 158 4.09 3.21 -10.22
CA SER A 158 3.45 3.86 -9.05
C SER A 158 4.24 5.05 -8.52
N ILE A 159 5.55 4.92 -8.38
CA ILE A 159 6.39 6.00 -7.87
C ILE A 159 6.57 7.12 -8.90
N LEU A 160 6.61 6.80 -10.20
CA LEU A 160 6.57 7.79 -11.27
C LEU A 160 5.24 8.53 -11.31
N PHE A 161 4.11 7.83 -11.12
CA PHE A 161 2.80 8.45 -11.00
C PHE A 161 2.81 9.54 -9.92
N ARG A 162 3.31 9.21 -8.72
CA ARG A 162 3.43 10.17 -7.62
C ARG A 162 4.33 11.35 -7.96
N LYS A 163 5.49 11.11 -8.59
CA LYS A 163 6.40 12.18 -9.05
C LYS A 163 5.64 13.15 -9.97
N THR A 164 5.00 12.65 -11.02
CA THR A 164 4.31 13.47 -12.02
C THR A 164 3.13 14.24 -11.44
N ILE A 165 2.25 13.59 -10.68
CA ILE A 165 1.04 14.27 -10.16
C ILE A 165 1.31 15.21 -8.99
N LEU A 166 2.46 15.10 -8.31
CA LEU A 166 2.79 15.96 -7.17
C LEU A 166 3.74 17.10 -7.52
N ASP A 167 4.28 17.12 -8.73
CA ASP A 167 5.15 18.17 -9.23
C ASP A 167 4.32 19.28 -9.89
N GLU A 168 4.45 20.49 -9.36
CA GLU A 168 3.72 21.69 -9.82
C GLU A 168 4.10 22.09 -11.26
N SER A 169 5.26 21.66 -11.77
CA SER A 169 5.69 21.91 -13.14
C SER A 169 4.96 21.04 -14.17
N PHE A 170 4.49 19.87 -13.77
CA PHE A 170 3.74 18.93 -14.63
C PHE A 170 2.23 18.96 -14.35
N ASN A 171 1.82 19.27 -13.12
CA ASN A 171 0.44 19.21 -12.70
C ASN A 171 -0.02 20.47 -11.96
N LEU A 172 -0.81 21.32 -12.61
CA LEU A 172 -1.41 22.52 -11.99
C LEU A 172 -2.35 22.16 -10.82
N ASP A 173 -2.89 20.94 -10.81
CA ASP A 173 -3.76 20.39 -9.77
C ASP A 173 -2.99 19.58 -8.69
N TYR A 174 -1.66 19.72 -8.57
CA TYR A 174 -0.85 18.93 -7.61
C TYR A 174 -1.36 18.99 -6.16
N LYS A 175 -1.93 20.12 -5.71
CA LYS A 175 -2.53 20.25 -4.36
C LYS A 175 -3.76 19.37 -4.18
N LEU A 176 -4.58 19.22 -5.23
CA LEU A 176 -5.71 18.31 -5.24
C LEU A 176 -5.21 16.86 -5.13
N PHE A 177 -4.22 16.46 -5.94
CA PHE A 177 -3.66 15.10 -5.90
C PHE A 177 -2.97 14.79 -4.57
N LYS A 178 -2.23 15.74 -3.99
CA LYS A 178 -1.69 15.62 -2.63
C LYS A 178 -2.79 15.35 -1.60
N THR A 179 -3.95 16.00 -1.76
CA THR A 179 -5.11 15.81 -0.88
C THR A 179 -5.76 14.44 -1.09
N ILE A 180 -5.95 14.02 -2.34
CA ILE A 180 -6.55 12.73 -2.71
C ILE A 180 -5.67 11.58 -2.22
N LEU A 181 -4.37 11.63 -2.49
CA LEU A 181 -3.40 10.63 -2.04
C LEU A 181 -3.45 10.49 -0.53
N ASN A 182 -3.28 11.57 0.23
CA ASN A 182 -3.20 11.48 1.69
C ASN A 182 -4.52 11.07 2.35
N ASN A 183 -5.65 11.58 1.85
CA ASN A 183 -6.92 11.45 2.56
C ASN A 183 -7.81 10.31 2.07
N LYS A 184 -7.63 9.83 0.84
CA LYS A 184 -8.46 8.77 0.26
C LYS A 184 -7.62 7.57 -0.18
N ILE A 185 -6.75 7.74 -1.17
CA ILE A 185 -6.03 6.60 -1.79
C ILE A 185 -5.10 5.93 -0.77
N LYS A 186 -4.30 6.69 -0.02
CA LYS A 186 -3.41 6.13 1.00
C LYS A 186 -4.18 5.30 2.04
N THR A 187 -5.27 5.86 2.54
CA THR A 187 -6.11 5.20 3.56
C THR A 187 -6.73 3.92 3.02
N LYS A 188 -7.17 3.91 1.75
CA LYS A 188 -7.89 2.77 1.18
C LYS A 188 -6.97 1.68 0.65
N SER A 189 -5.84 2.05 0.07
CA SER A 189 -4.89 1.12 -0.54
C SER A 189 -4.01 0.46 0.52
N TYR A 190 -3.48 1.23 1.48
CA TYR A 190 -2.43 0.70 2.38
C TYR A 190 -2.88 0.41 3.79
N LEU A 191 -4.00 0.98 4.23
CA LEU A 191 -4.48 0.81 5.59
C LEU A 191 -5.72 -0.08 5.63
N THR A 192 -5.81 -0.95 6.63
CA THR A 192 -6.99 -1.75 6.89
C THR A 192 -8.20 -0.85 7.20
N ASP A 193 -9.41 -1.31 6.86
CA ASP A 193 -10.60 -0.71 7.43
C ASP A 193 -10.72 -1.08 8.92
N ARG A 194 -11.56 -0.33 9.65
CA ARG A 194 -11.80 -0.60 11.08
C ARG A 194 -12.76 -1.79 11.21
N ALA A 195 -12.23 -2.95 11.62
CA ALA A 195 -13.01 -4.13 11.96
C ALA A 195 -12.90 -4.38 13.46
N LEU A 196 -13.94 -4.00 14.21
CA LEU A 196 -13.99 -4.16 15.68
C LEU A 196 -14.50 -5.54 16.11
N THR A 197 -15.03 -6.32 15.16
CA THR A 197 -15.62 -7.64 15.36
C THR A 197 -14.96 -8.65 14.42
N GLY A 198 -15.17 -9.95 14.69
CA GLY A 198 -14.48 -11.04 14.00
C GLY A 198 -13.17 -11.45 14.70
N GLU A 199 -12.56 -12.51 14.16
CA GLU A 199 -11.31 -13.09 14.66
C GLU A 199 -10.12 -12.16 14.44
N PHE A 200 -9.96 -11.64 13.22
CA PHE A 200 -8.86 -10.76 12.84
C PHE A 200 -9.30 -9.29 12.87
N LYS A 201 -9.41 -8.72 14.07
CA LYS A 201 -9.73 -7.31 14.26
C LYS A 201 -8.64 -6.41 13.68
N THR A 202 -9.05 -5.28 13.12
CA THR A 202 -8.16 -4.33 12.44
C THR A 202 -8.55 -2.89 12.76
N ASN A 203 -7.57 -2.00 12.78
CA ASN A 203 -7.80 -0.56 12.89
C ASN A 203 -6.66 0.22 12.25
N ARG A 204 -6.82 0.48 10.95
CA ARG A 204 -5.95 1.39 10.19
C ARG A 204 -4.46 1.03 10.30
N GLU A 205 -4.13 -0.24 10.54
CA GLU A 205 -2.76 -0.71 10.37
C GLU A 205 -2.44 -0.91 8.89
N LYS A 206 -1.15 -1.06 8.59
CA LYS A 206 -0.70 -1.43 7.25
C LYS A 206 -1.23 -2.81 6.87
N ARG A 207 -1.79 -2.96 5.67
CA ARG A 207 -2.45 -4.20 5.23
C ARG A 207 -1.55 -5.43 5.27
N TRP A 208 -0.31 -5.29 4.81
CA TRP A 208 0.71 -6.35 4.85
C TRP A 208 1.24 -6.67 6.26
N GLU A 209 0.82 -5.91 7.27
CA GLU A 209 1.12 -6.18 8.68
C GLU A 209 -0.09 -6.75 9.43
N SER A 210 -1.29 -6.80 8.83
CA SER A 210 -2.45 -7.51 9.39
C SER A 210 -2.28 -9.02 9.31
N HIS A 211 -3.14 -9.80 9.99
CA HIS A 211 -3.04 -11.27 9.96
C HIS A 211 -3.25 -11.80 8.54
N PRO A 212 -2.42 -12.73 8.01
CA PRO A 212 -2.56 -13.23 6.65
C PRO A 212 -3.89 -13.93 6.35
N ASP A 213 -4.66 -14.37 7.33
CA ASP A 213 -6.04 -14.88 7.11
C ASP A 213 -7.12 -13.77 7.11
N SER A 214 -6.76 -12.53 7.42
CA SER A 214 -7.70 -11.42 7.36
C SER A 214 -8.05 -11.07 5.91
N VAL A 215 -9.34 -10.88 5.60
CA VAL A 215 -9.78 -10.32 4.30
C VAL A 215 -9.23 -8.90 4.05
N GLN A 216 -8.71 -8.23 5.08
CA GLN A 216 -8.07 -6.92 4.98
C GLN A 216 -6.59 -6.98 4.59
N PHE A 217 -5.97 -8.17 4.69
CA PHE A 217 -4.58 -8.37 4.28
C PHE A 217 -4.44 -8.22 2.77
N ALA A 218 -3.38 -7.53 2.37
CA ALA A 218 -2.93 -7.41 0.99
C ALA A 218 -1.41 -7.30 0.99
N LEU A 219 -0.78 -7.80 -0.07
CA LEU A 219 0.64 -7.58 -0.31
C LEU A 219 0.88 -6.08 -0.56
N ARG A 220 2.09 -5.59 -0.31
CA ARG A 220 2.40 -4.18 -0.59
C ARG A 220 2.33 -3.86 -2.09
N THR A 221 2.78 -4.79 -2.92
CA THR A 221 2.65 -4.77 -4.38
C THR A 221 1.19 -4.61 -4.79
N ASP A 222 0.27 -5.41 -4.23
CA ASP A 222 -1.17 -5.23 -4.44
C ASP A 222 -1.63 -3.81 -4.03
N CYS A 223 -1.13 -3.28 -2.90
CA CYS A 223 -1.50 -1.95 -2.44
C CYS A 223 -1.01 -0.83 -3.39
N LEU A 224 0.18 -0.98 -3.97
CA LEU A 224 0.73 -0.05 -4.98
C LEU A 224 -0.05 -0.15 -6.29
N GLU A 225 -0.43 -1.35 -6.71
CA GLU A 225 -1.28 -1.58 -7.88
C GLU A 225 -2.68 -0.99 -7.71
N ILE A 226 -3.27 -1.13 -6.52
CA ILE A 226 -4.53 -0.48 -6.17
C ILE A 226 -4.40 1.04 -6.27
N GLU A 227 -3.30 1.62 -5.79
CA GLU A 227 -3.03 3.04 -5.98
C GLU A 227 -2.98 3.41 -7.46
N ASN A 228 -2.26 2.65 -8.29
CA ASN A 228 -2.18 2.87 -9.74
C ASN A 228 -3.58 2.86 -10.37
N VAL A 229 -4.38 1.82 -10.09
CA VAL A 229 -5.77 1.72 -10.58
C VAL A 229 -6.59 2.95 -10.21
N LEU A 230 -6.51 3.41 -8.96
CA LEU A 230 -7.29 4.56 -8.51
C LEU A 230 -6.82 5.88 -9.11
N LEU A 231 -5.52 6.05 -9.36
CA LEU A 231 -4.98 7.25 -10.00
C LEU A 231 -5.27 7.26 -11.50
N GLU A 232 -5.12 6.13 -12.18
CA GLU A 232 -5.49 5.96 -13.59
C GLU A 232 -6.97 6.25 -13.82
N GLN A 233 -7.85 5.75 -12.95
CA GLN A 233 -9.29 6.04 -13.03
C GLN A 233 -9.56 7.55 -13.00
N ILE A 234 -8.86 8.31 -12.13
CA ILE A 234 -9.01 9.78 -12.07
C ILE A 234 -8.54 10.41 -13.38
N ALA A 235 -7.44 9.94 -13.96
CA ALA A 235 -6.94 10.47 -15.22
C ALA A 235 -7.87 10.18 -16.41
N ARG A 236 -8.79 9.21 -16.25
CA ARG A 236 -9.80 8.81 -17.22
C ARG A 236 -11.18 9.42 -16.92
N PHE A 237 -11.32 10.27 -15.91
CA PHE A 237 -12.57 10.97 -15.66
C PHE A 237 -12.91 11.90 -16.82
N GLU A 238 -14.21 12.09 -17.07
CA GLU A 238 -14.71 13.05 -18.04
C GLU A 238 -14.20 14.45 -17.68
N GLU A 239 -13.75 15.22 -18.68
CA GLU A 239 -13.17 16.56 -18.50
C GLU A 239 -11.89 16.60 -17.64
N THR A 240 -11.16 15.49 -17.53
CA THR A 240 -9.80 15.54 -16.95
C THR A 240 -8.93 16.47 -17.81
N PRO A 241 -8.15 17.38 -17.22
CA PRO A 241 -7.36 18.33 -17.99
C PRO A 241 -6.32 17.66 -18.90
N ASP A 242 -6.29 18.06 -20.17
CA ASP A 242 -5.39 17.50 -21.18
C ASP A 242 -3.92 17.58 -20.77
N TYR A 243 -3.49 18.69 -20.13
CA TYR A 243 -2.11 18.86 -19.67
C TYR A 243 -1.64 17.73 -18.73
N LEU A 244 -2.56 17.22 -17.90
CA LEU A 244 -2.26 16.14 -16.96
C LEU A 244 -2.18 14.80 -17.70
N VAL A 245 -3.13 14.55 -18.59
CA VAL A 245 -3.18 13.33 -19.41
C VAL A 245 -1.93 13.24 -20.29
N GLU A 246 -1.60 14.31 -21.01
CA GLU A 246 -0.39 14.41 -21.86
C GLU A 246 0.87 14.16 -21.04
N SER A 247 1.02 14.79 -19.87
CA SER A 247 2.19 14.57 -19.00
C SER A 247 2.31 13.11 -18.53
N LEU A 248 1.19 12.43 -18.27
CA LEU A 248 1.19 11.03 -17.87
C LEU A 248 1.48 10.08 -19.04
N ILE A 249 1.05 10.43 -20.26
CA ILE A 249 1.40 9.70 -21.48
C ILE A 249 2.89 9.85 -21.80
N ASP A 250 3.42 11.08 -21.75
CA ASP A 250 4.83 11.38 -22.05
C ASP A 250 5.79 10.66 -21.10
N GLU A 251 5.41 10.51 -19.83
CA GLU A 251 6.18 9.74 -18.83
C GLU A 251 5.95 8.21 -18.93
N GLY A 252 5.15 7.75 -19.90
CA GLY A 252 4.87 6.33 -20.13
C GLY A 252 3.97 5.67 -19.07
N ILE A 253 3.19 6.47 -18.33
CA ILE A 253 2.31 6.01 -17.25
C ILE A 253 0.92 5.64 -17.81
N LEU A 254 0.41 6.40 -18.76
CA LEU A 254 -0.87 6.14 -19.44
C LEU A 254 -0.65 5.74 -20.90
N ASP A 255 -1.57 4.93 -21.41
CA ASP A 255 -1.66 4.63 -22.83
C ASP A 255 -2.20 5.85 -23.60
N ASN A 256 -1.87 5.94 -24.90
CA ASN A 256 -2.35 7.01 -25.77
C ASN A 256 -3.87 6.99 -26.00
N GLU A 257 -4.49 5.82 -25.89
CA GLU A 257 -5.92 5.62 -26.10
C GLU A 257 -6.51 4.89 -24.89
N PHE A 258 -7.56 5.46 -24.30
CA PHE A 258 -8.30 4.87 -23.20
C PHE A 258 -9.75 5.34 -23.22
N GLU A 259 -10.63 4.52 -22.66
CA GLU A 259 -12.04 4.87 -22.48
C GLU A 259 -12.23 5.78 -21.27
N THR A 260 -13.23 6.67 -21.36
CA THR A 260 -13.70 7.45 -20.21
C THR A 260 -14.19 6.52 -19.11
N PHE A 261 -13.70 6.74 -17.90
CA PHE A 261 -14.09 5.95 -16.75
C PHE A 261 -15.53 6.27 -16.32
N THR A 262 -16.31 5.22 -16.13
CA THR A 262 -17.68 5.28 -15.60
C THR A 262 -17.75 4.61 -14.23
N CYS A 263 -18.64 5.11 -13.36
CA CYS A 263 -18.93 4.43 -12.10
C CYS A 263 -19.42 3.00 -12.38
N PRO A 264 -18.79 1.95 -11.79
CA PRO A 264 -19.10 0.56 -12.12
C PRO A 264 -20.53 0.15 -11.73
N ILE A 265 -21.19 0.90 -10.85
CA ILE A 265 -22.54 0.60 -10.37
C ILE A 265 -23.61 1.29 -11.21
N THR A 266 -23.41 2.58 -11.53
CA THR A 266 -24.44 3.36 -12.24
C THR A 266 -24.22 3.43 -13.74
N GLY A 267 -22.99 3.20 -14.21
CA GLY A 267 -22.59 3.39 -15.62
C GLY A 267 -22.39 4.85 -16.01
N ASP A 268 -22.60 5.80 -15.09
CA ASP A 268 -22.42 7.23 -15.39
C ASP A 268 -20.93 7.60 -15.44
N PRO A 269 -20.48 8.42 -16.40
CA PRO A 269 -19.16 9.03 -16.38
C PRO A 269 -18.95 9.83 -15.08
N ILE A 270 -17.75 9.75 -14.51
CA ILE A 270 -17.37 10.64 -13.41
C ILE A 270 -16.70 11.86 -14.00
N ASN A 271 -17.26 13.04 -13.73
CA ASN A 271 -16.69 14.32 -14.16
C ASN A 271 -15.60 14.80 -13.18
N PHE A 272 -14.43 15.18 -13.72
CA PHE A 272 -13.25 15.60 -12.96
C PHE A 272 -13.51 16.84 -12.10
N TYR A 273 -14.20 17.86 -12.63
CA TYR A 273 -14.45 19.10 -11.89
C TYR A 273 -15.46 18.91 -10.75
N ASN A 274 -16.50 18.11 -10.97
CA ASN A 274 -17.41 17.70 -9.90
C ASN A 274 -16.68 16.89 -8.82
N PHE A 275 -15.78 15.99 -9.22
CA PHE A 275 -14.93 15.25 -8.31
C PHE A 275 -14.04 16.19 -7.50
N LYS A 276 -13.29 17.07 -8.16
CA LYS A 276 -12.41 18.09 -7.57
C LYS A 276 -13.16 18.95 -6.55
N ASP A 277 -14.31 19.49 -6.91
CA ASP A 277 -15.14 20.29 -6.01
C ASP A 277 -15.55 19.50 -4.78
N SER A 278 -16.01 18.25 -4.94
CA SER A 278 -16.40 17.39 -3.81
C SER A 278 -15.26 17.08 -2.81
N ILE A 279 -14.01 17.10 -3.29
CA ILE A 279 -12.82 16.83 -2.47
C ILE A 279 -12.39 18.08 -1.71
N LEU A 280 -12.40 19.23 -2.38
CA LEU A 280 -11.95 20.52 -1.83
C LEU A 280 -13.02 21.19 -0.96
N ASN A 281 -14.29 21.09 -1.35
CA ASN A 281 -15.44 21.75 -0.72
C ASN A 281 -16.38 20.71 -0.10
N LYS A 282 -15.94 20.10 1.00
CA LYS A 282 -16.72 19.05 1.68
C LYS A 282 -17.95 19.62 2.37
N ASN A 283 -19.13 19.37 1.83
CA ASN A 283 -20.39 19.57 2.55
C ASN A 283 -20.57 18.45 3.59
N HIS A 284 -20.70 18.82 4.87
CA HIS A 284 -20.92 17.90 6.01
C HIS A 284 -19.90 16.74 6.15
N GLY A 285 -18.69 16.90 5.62
CA GLY A 285 -17.60 15.93 5.79
C GLY A 285 -17.66 14.70 4.87
N THR A 286 -18.65 14.59 3.98
CA THR A 286 -18.78 13.48 3.01
C THR A 286 -18.51 13.97 1.59
N SER A 287 -17.62 13.30 0.87
CA SER A 287 -17.41 13.54 -0.57
C SER A 287 -18.42 12.71 -1.37
N ALA A 288 -18.90 13.27 -2.48
CA ALA A 288 -19.83 12.62 -3.41
C ALA A 288 -19.22 11.41 -4.15
N PHE A 289 -17.95 11.11 -3.91
CA PHE A 289 -17.23 9.98 -4.51
C PHE A 289 -16.46 9.22 -3.44
N GLN A 290 -16.52 7.90 -3.51
CA GLN A 290 -15.90 7.01 -2.56
C GLN A 290 -15.02 5.99 -3.28
N VAL A 291 -13.99 5.52 -2.58
CA VAL A 291 -13.25 4.34 -3.02
C VAL A 291 -13.88 3.15 -2.31
N GLY A 292 -14.46 2.25 -3.09
CA GLY A 292 -15.19 1.08 -2.61
C GLY A 292 -14.72 -0.19 -3.29
N HIS A 293 -15.11 -1.32 -2.71
CA HIS A 293 -14.86 -2.63 -3.31
C HIS A 293 -16.02 -3.03 -4.21
N MET A 294 -15.74 -3.53 -5.41
CA MET A 294 -16.81 -3.95 -6.35
C MET A 294 -17.55 -5.20 -5.85
N ASN A 295 -16.85 -6.03 -5.09
CA ASN A 295 -17.39 -7.17 -4.39
C ASN A 295 -16.99 -7.08 -2.91
N PRO A 296 -17.92 -7.34 -1.98
CA PRO A 296 -17.63 -7.23 -0.56
C PRO A 296 -16.49 -8.15 -0.13
N LEU A 297 -15.70 -7.70 0.84
CA LEU A 297 -14.60 -8.48 1.41
C LEU A 297 -15.12 -9.71 2.17
N LYS A 298 -15.21 -10.84 1.47
CA LYS A 298 -15.82 -12.09 1.98
C LYS A 298 -14.86 -13.27 1.99
N SER A 299 -13.85 -13.29 1.13
CA SER A 299 -12.93 -14.43 0.98
C SER A 299 -11.51 -13.97 0.67
N VAL A 300 -10.55 -14.73 1.20
CA VAL A 300 -9.11 -14.55 0.95
C VAL A 300 -8.59 -15.38 -0.23
N GLN A 301 -9.39 -16.35 -0.69
CA GLN A 301 -8.99 -17.33 -1.72
C GLN A 301 -9.42 -16.94 -3.13
N GLN A 302 -10.34 -15.98 -3.25
CA GLN A 302 -10.85 -15.52 -4.53
C GLN A 302 -10.40 -14.07 -4.75
N GLU A 303 -9.58 -13.83 -5.77
CA GLU A 303 -9.06 -12.48 -6.12
C GLU A 303 -10.18 -11.45 -6.24
N VAL A 304 -11.35 -11.88 -6.68
CA VAL A 304 -12.55 -11.06 -6.90
C VAL A 304 -13.14 -10.53 -5.60
N TYR A 305 -12.87 -11.15 -4.45
CA TYR A 305 -13.42 -10.80 -3.13
C TYR A 305 -12.37 -10.34 -2.12
N GLY A 306 -11.09 -10.34 -2.48
CA GLY A 306 -10.00 -9.82 -1.66
C GLY A 306 -9.82 -8.31 -1.80
N HIS A 307 -8.87 -7.73 -1.04
CA HIS A 307 -8.38 -6.39 -1.31
C HIS A 307 -7.33 -6.43 -2.41
N THR A 308 -7.79 -6.43 -3.65
CA THR A 308 -6.97 -6.57 -4.86
C THR A 308 -7.22 -5.41 -5.83
N PRO A 309 -6.31 -5.17 -6.79
CA PRO A 309 -6.50 -4.16 -7.84
C PRO A 309 -7.77 -4.39 -8.68
N LYS A 310 -8.18 -5.65 -8.86
CA LYS A 310 -9.38 -6.04 -9.61
C LYS A 310 -10.67 -5.82 -8.84
N ASN A 311 -10.62 -5.51 -7.55
CA ASN A 311 -11.81 -5.42 -6.70
C ASN A 311 -11.94 -4.03 -6.05
N ILE A 312 -11.32 -2.99 -6.61
CA ILE A 312 -11.34 -1.63 -6.07
C ILE A 312 -11.71 -0.64 -7.17
N SER A 313 -12.50 0.39 -6.83
CA SER A 313 -12.86 1.41 -7.81
C SER A 313 -13.35 2.70 -7.15
N TRP A 314 -13.31 3.80 -7.91
CA TRP A 314 -14.10 4.99 -7.61
C TRP A 314 -15.59 4.76 -7.89
N ILE A 315 -16.41 5.08 -6.90
CA ILE A 315 -17.86 4.87 -6.93
C ILE A 315 -18.54 6.20 -6.59
N SER A 316 -19.56 6.56 -7.37
CA SER A 316 -20.40 7.73 -7.09
C SER A 316 -21.22 7.50 -5.82
N ASP A 317 -21.69 8.57 -5.17
CA ASP A 317 -22.52 8.48 -3.97
C ASP A 317 -23.80 7.65 -4.22
N ASN A 318 -24.43 7.82 -5.39
CA ASN A 318 -25.57 7.00 -5.81
C ASN A 318 -25.18 5.54 -6.02
N GLY A 319 -24.05 5.28 -6.70
CA GLY A 319 -23.54 3.93 -6.88
C GLY A 319 -23.30 3.22 -5.54
N ASN A 320 -22.67 3.91 -4.60
CA ASN A 320 -22.38 3.37 -3.27
C ASN A 320 -23.67 3.06 -2.47
N ARG A 321 -24.69 3.94 -2.55
CA ARG A 321 -26.00 3.69 -1.93
C ARG A 321 -26.73 2.51 -2.55
N ILE A 322 -26.66 2.37 -3.89
CA ILE A 322 -27.30 1.28 -4.63
C ILE A 322 -26.63 -0.06 -4.29
N GLN A 323 -25.30 -0.10 -4.30
CA GLN A 323 -24.55 -1.32 -4.04
C GLN A 323 -24.75 -1.83 -2.60
N GLY A 324 -24.64 -0.96 -1.59
CA GLY A 324 -24.74 -1.37 -0.19
C GLY A 324 -23.74 -2.47 0.16
N SER A 325 -24.23 -3.65 0.54
CA SER A 325 -23.42 -4.83 0.87
C SER A 325 -23.42 -5.92 -0.22
N MET A 326 -23.95 -5.61 -1.40
CA MET A 326 -24.02 -6.54 -2.53
C MET A 326 -22.72 -6.52 -3.33
N SER A 327 -22.41 -7.65 -3.97
CA SER A 327 -21.49 -7.72 -5.10
C SER A 327 -22.04 -6.98 -6.31
N LEU A 328 -21.16 -6.75 -7.29
CA LEU A 328 -21.55 -6.13 -8.55
C LEU A 328 -22.63 -6.96 -9.27
N GLU A 329 -22.46 -8.28 -9.32
CA GLU A 329 -23.42 -9.21 -9.94
C GLU A 329 -24.77 -9.20 -9.21
N GLU A 330 -24.77 -9.27 -7.86
CA GLU A 330 -26.00 -9.18 -7.07
C GLU A 330 -26.73 -7.84 -7.30
N THR A 331 -25.97 -6.75 -7.44
CA THR A 331 -26.51 -5.42 -7.73
C THR A 331 -27.15 -5.39 -9.12
N GLU A 332 -26.48 -5.91 -10.14
CA GLU A 332 -26.99 -5.94 -11.51
C GLU A 332 -28.27 -6.78 -11.62
N ILE A 333 -28.29 -7.96 -10.98
CA ILE A 333 -29.48 -8.83 -10.93
C ILE A 333 -30.65 -8.09 -10.26
N LEU A 334 -30.39 -7.37 -9.16
CA LEU A 334 -31.41 -6.58 -8.48
C LEU A 334 -31.98 -5.49 -9.39
N LEU A 335 -31.11 -4.72 -10.06
CA LEU A 335 -31.51 -3.63 -10.95
C LEU A 335 -32.34 -4.14 -12.13
N LYS A 336 -31.91 -5.24 -12.78
CA LYS A 336 -32.67 -5.90 -13.86
C LYS A 336 -34.04 -6.36 -13.39
N ARG A 337 -34.12 -6.98 -12.19
CA ARG A 337 -35.40 -7.41 -11.60
C ARG A 337 -36.32 -6.22 -11.32
N ILE A 338 -35.80 -5.13 -10.76
CA ILE A 338 -36.59 -3.91 -10.49
C ILE A 338 -37.13 -3.33 -11.81
N SER A 339 -36.27 -3.20 -12.81
CA SER A 339 -36.62 -2.67 -14.13
C SER A 339 -37.78 -3.45 -14.77
N LYS A 340 -37.66 -4.79 -14.80
CA LYS A 340 -38.71 -5.69 -15.30
C LYS A 340 -40.02 -5.54 -14.53
N ASN A 341 -39.97 -5.45 -13.21
CA ASN A 341 -41.15 -5.29 -12.36
C ASN A 341 -41.85 -3.92 -12.56
N LYS A 342 -41.11 -2.91 -13.02
CA LYS A 342 -41.63 -1.56 -13.31
C LYS A 342 -42.02 -1.37 -14.78
N GLY A 343 -41.73 -2.33 -15.65
CA GLY A 343 -42.00 -2.25 -17.08
C GLY A 343 -41.15 -1.20 -17.81
N TRP A 344 -39.96 -0.90 -17.30
CA TRP A 344 -39.03 0.01 -17.98
C TRP A 344 -38.30 -0.68 -19.14
N ILE A 345 -38.05 -1.99 -19.01
CA ILE A 345 -37.45 -2.88 -20.01
C ILE A 345 -38.16 -4.23 -19.95
#